data_AF-A0A849WU26-F1
#
_entry.id   AF-A0A849WU26-F1
#
_cell.length_a   1.000
_cell.length_b   1.000
_cell.length_c   1.000
_cell.angle_alpha   90.00
_cell.angle_beta   90.00
_cell.angle_gamma   90.00
#
_symmetry.space_group_name_H-M   'P 1'
#
loop_
_entity.id
_entity.type
_entity.pdbx_description
1 polymer ?
#
loop_
_entity_poly.entity_id
_entity_poly.type
_entity_poly.pdbx_seq_one_letter_code
_entity_poly.pdbx_strand_id
1 'polypeptide(L)'
;MNKTNISDFLSSIKKNKNQISKDTSAYIDADFSRFLTSSRLALHWITLKPHSKTSYPHAESHEEEFVYVHKGYPHAWINGFLYSLQPGDALGFPAGTGIAHCLINNSHEEIELIVLGELSKKENKCSFPINPELKSKYEKIWWGDFPVQNFGPHNAEIGNISHQKDRSECPFLLNVYQIKRKASYTYPGDKEKFTEGLRLSNLISLKTLGIWHEKLMPGKRTSWPHAHLKEEEAAIILKGYPKAWINGYLISLQPGDGIVFKAGTGIAHTLINDSQEEIEFIGVGEINATDDKVFYPINDSRNEQCQESGLFWKPNSIAFPLGKQSAIPNDPNLVIESVDEAKTFLYLASSYLYTEEATNSLLIGLTEIKLNQAKDTYQYWIIYLNSVVVGAAVMTEKSLLLTSIPATYLKSLTTKVIEKIKLFNNSDKLKLDVVGPSFTAEAFSRVWCELNPDYQFNLLMGQKIYKLTTVKKPSLKLEKNFTFKIAESKNQQIVSEFLYNFCKESLPTEDNRIEDIQKVVTKKIEKKEIFILTDENDSPVSMNYVGRATKNGISVSGVYTPKKWRKKGFASHLVSLTSQYMLDQGKKFCVLYTDIENKTSNKIYQNIGYELIDTSKHFKIKLIDT
;
A
#
# COMPACT_ATOMS: atom_id res chain seq x y z
N MET A 1 16.08 -23.80 2.97
CA MET A 1 16.65 -23.73 1.60
C MET A 1 18.00 -23.02 1.66
N ASN A 2 19.00 -23.54 0.96
CA ASN A 2 20.31 -22.87 0.84
C ASN A 2 20.23 -21.73 -0.19
N LYS A 3 21.18 -20.78 -0.18
CA LYS A 3 21.20 -19.60 -1.08
C LYS A 3 21.10 -19.97 -2.57
N THR A 4 21.72 -21.07 -2.98
CA THR A 4 21.68 -21.58 -4.36
C THR A 4 20.26 -21.85 -4.83
N ASN A 5 19.43 -22.49 -4.00
CA ASN A 5 18.03 -22.81 -4.34
C ASN A 5 17.17 -21.55 -4.53
N ILE A 6 17.47 -20.46 -3.80
CA ILE A 6 16.76 -19.19 -3.94
C ILE A 6 17.13 -18.54 -5.27
N SER A 7 18.41 -18.52 -5.62
CA SER A 7 18.88 -17.98 -6.91
C SER A 7 18.24 -18.73 -8.08
N ASP A 8 18.24 -20.06 -8.03
CA ASP A 8 17.66 -20.90 -9.08
C ASP A 8 16.15 -20.63 -9.23
N PHE A 9 15.43 -20.54 -8.11
CA PHE A 9 14.00 -20.18 -8.10
C PHE A 9 13.76 -18.79 -8.72
N LEU A 10 14.48 -17.76 -8.27
CA LEU A 10 14.32 -16.40 -8.79
C LEU A 10 14.62 -16.34 -10.31
N SER A 11 15.57 -17.14 -10.79
CA SER A 11 15.88 -17.24 -12.24
C SER A 11 14.82 -17.99 -13.06
N SER A 12 14.00 -18.81 -12.40
CA SER A 12 12.96 -19.61 -13.06
C SER A 12 11.67 -18.83 -13.31
N ILE A 13 11.38 -17.81 -12.51
CA ILE A 13 10.15 -17.01 -12.61
C ILE A 13 10.29 -15.83 -13.59
N LYS A 14 11.48 -15.64 -14.18
CA LYS A 14 11.79 -14.56 -15.13
C LYS A 14 12.44 -15.13 -16.39
N LYS A 15 12.02 -14.66 -17.57
CA LYS A 15 12.71 -14.91 -18.85
C LYS A 15 12.78 -13.63 -19.68
N ASN A 16 13.84 -13.50 -20.48
CA ASN A 16 13.88 -12.50 -21.54
C ASN A 16 13.39 -13.12 -22.85
N LYS A 17 12.66 -12.35 -23.67
CA LYS A 17 12.17 -12.81 -24.99
C LYS A 17 13.26 -13.49 -25.81
N ASN A 18 14.46 -12.91 -25.85
CA ASN A 18 15.58 -13.42 -26.66
C ASN A 18 16.11 -14.79 -26.21
N GLN A 19 15.77 -15.24 -24.99
CA GLN A 19 16.21 -16.52 -24.43
C GLN A 19 15.25 -17.67 -24.76
N ILE A 20 14.00 -17.35 -25.11
CA ILE A 20 12.91 -18.32 -25.21
C ILE A 20 12.18 -18.28 -26.56
N SER A 21 12.66 -17.44 -27.47
CA SER A 21 12.13 -17.29 -28.82
C SER A 21 12.22 -18.56 -29.65
N LYS A 22 11.12 -18.88 -30.34
CA LYS A 22 11.06 -19.91 -31.39
C LYS A 22 10.78 -19.27 -32.74
N ASP A 23 11.62 -19.56 -33.73
CA ASP A 23 11.47 -19.02 -35.08
C ASP A 23 10.55 -19.87 -35.96
N THR A 24 9.75 -19.21 -36.78
CA THR A 24 8.87 -19.80 -37.81
C THR A 24 9.08 -19.08 -39.15
N SER A 25 8.40 -19.52 -40.21
CA SER A 25 8.47 -18.79 -41.49
C SER A 25 7.87 -17.39 -41.41
N ALA A 26 6.87 -17.16 -40.55
CA ALA A 26 6.12 -15.90 -40.48
C ALA A 26 6.56 -14.98 -39.33
N TYR A 27 6.97 -15.53 -38.20
CA TYR A 27 7.28 -14.75 -37.00
C TYR A 27 8.22 -15.52 -36.04
N ILE A 28 8.82 -14.77 -35.12
CA ILE A 28 9.54 -15.30 -33.96
C ILE A 28 8.63 -15.10 -32.74
N ASP A 29 8.38 -16.16 -31.98
CA ASP A 29 7.49 -16.13 -30.80
C ASP A 29 8.24 -16.48 -29.53
N ALA A 30 8.24 -15.54 -28.57
CA ALA A 30 8.64 -15.77 -27.20
C ALA A 30 7.41 -16.05 -26.32
N ASP A 31 7.09 -17.34 -26.16
CA ASP A 31 5.99 -17.85 -25.35
C ASP A 31 6.39 -17.87 -23.85
N PHE A 32 6.12 -16.77 -23.15
CA PHE A 32 6.39 -16.68 -21.72
C PHE A 32 5.54 -17.66 -20.92
N SER A 33 4.31 -17.93 -21.34
CA SER A 33 3.41 -18.84 -20.62
C SER A 33 3.99 -20.23 -20.46
N ARG A 34 4.56 -20.78 -21.54
CA ARG A 34 5.24 -22.07 -21.51
C ARG A 34 6.49 -22.05 -20.64
N PHE A 35 7.36 -21.06 -20.82
CA PHE A 35 8.68 -21.06 -20.16
C PHE A 35 8.64 -20.60 -18.70
N LEU A 36 7.65 -19.79 -18.33
CA LEU A 36 7.37 -19.36 -16.96
C LEU A 36 6.29 -20.22 -16.29
N THR A 37 5.77 -21.21 -17.02
CA THR A 37 4.78 -22.18 -16.55
C THR A 37 3.53 -21.52 -15.96
N SER A 38 3.04 -20.47 -16.64
CA SER A 38 1.73 -19.88 -16.37
C SER A 38 0.65 -20.94 -16.49
N SER A 39 -0.34 -20.88 -15.62
CA SER A 39 -1.42 -21.86 -15.56
C SER A 39 -2.73 -21.35 -16.13
N ARG A 40 -2.84 -20.03 -16.37
CA ARG A 40 -4.08 -19.39 -16.83
C ARG A 40 -3.91 -18.39 -17.95
N LEU A 41 -2.74 -17.77 -18.08
CA LEU A 41 -2.51 -16.66 -18.98
C LEU A 41 -1.67 -17.12 -20.18
N ALA A 42 -2.09 -16.75 -21.39
CA ALA A 42 -1.27 -16.82 -22.59
C ALA A 42 -0.53 -15.48 -22.75
N LEU A 43 0.80 -15.53 -22.86
CA LEU A 43 1.70 -14.38 -22.75
C LEU A 43 2.78 -14.53 -23.84
N HIS A 44 2.62 -13.82 -24.94
CA HIS A 44 3.51 -13.93 -26.10
C HIS A 44 4.12 -12.58 -26.45
N TRP A 45 5.42 -12.60 -26.79
CA TRP A 45 6.08 -11.50 -27.48
C TRP A 45 6.47 -11.97 -28.87
N ILE A 46 5.78 -11.44 -29.87
CA ILE A 46 5.90 -11.86 -31.27
C ILE A 46 6.67 -10.80 -32.05
N THR A 47 7.77 -11.22 -32.68
CA THR A 47 8.40 -10.45 -33.76
C THR A 47 7.84 -10.93 -35.10
N LEU A 48 6.95 -10.16 -35.70
CA LEU A 48 6.33 -10.45 -36.99
C LEU A 48 7.25 -10.01 -38.13
N LYS A 49 7.66 -10.97 -38.98
CA LYS A 49 8.61 -10.73 -40.08
C LYS A 49 7.98 -9.84 -41.17
N PRO A 50 8.79 -9.17 -42.01
CA PRO A 50 8.29 -8.46 -43.18
C PRO A 50 7.43 -9.36 -44.08
N HIS A 51 6.36 -8.80 -44.64
CA HIS A 51 5.47 -9.51 -45.57
C HIS A 51 4.94 -10.83 -45.01
N SER A 52 4.47 -10.81 -43.77
CA SER A 52 3.89 -11.97 -43.10
C SER A 52 2.64 -11.60 -42.30
N LYS A 53 1.95 -12.61 -41.73
CA LYS A 53 0.80 -12.41 -40.84
C LYS A 53 0.84 -13.37 -39.66
N THR A 54 0.20 -12.99 -38.56
CA THR A 54 0.19 -13.77 -37.31
C THR A 54 -0.52 -15.10 -37.45
N SER A 55 -1.65 -15.12 -38.16
CA SER A 55 -2.51 -16.29 -38.30
C SER A 55 -3.42 -16.20 -39.53
N TYR A 56 -4.15 -17.30 -39.80
CA TYR A 56 -5.37 -17.18 -40.59
C TYR A 56 -6.40 -16.36 -39.81
N PRO A 57 -7.21 -15.52 -40.46
CA PRO A 57 -8.20 -14.76 -39.75
C PRO A 57 -9.19 -15.64 -39.01
N HIS A 58 -9.33 -15.39 -37.72
CA HIS A 58 -10.09 -16.25 -36.83
C HIS A 58 -10.78 -15.49 -35.72
N ALA A 59 -11.78 -16.12 -35.12
CA ALA A 59 -12.45 -15.65 -33.91
C ALA A 59 -12.60 -16.81 -32.92
N GLU A 60 -12.39 -16.52 -31.64
CA GLU A 60 -12.46 -17.49 -30.56
C GLU A 60 -13.83 -17.50 -29.88
N SER A 61 -14.31 -18.69 -29.50
CA SER A 61 -15.63 -18.85 -28.88
C SER A 61 -15.64 -18.64 -27.36
N HIS A 62 -14.54 -18.97 -26.68
CA HIS A 62 -14.46 -18.97 -25.21
C HIS A 62 -13.19 -18.30 -24.66
N GLU A 63 -12.27 -17.87 -25.52
CA GLU A 63 -11.02 -17.22 -25.13
C GLU A 63 -11.02 -15.77 -25.60
N GLU A 64 -10.58 -14.88 -24.70
CA GLU A 64 -10.29 -13.50 -25.05
C GLU A 64 -8.86 -13.37 -25.57
N GLU A 65 -8.67 -12.49 -26.55
CA GLU A 65 -7.35 -12.15 -27.07
C GLU A 65 -7.11 -10.64 -27.01
N PHE A 66 -5.86 -10.27 -26.83
CA PHE A 66 -5.41 -8.90 -26.75
C PHE A 66 -4.10 -8.74 -27.52
N VAL A 67 -3.97 -7.61 -28.22
CA VAL A 67 -2.74 -7.27 -28.94
C VAL A 67 -2.31 -5.86 -28.61
N TYR A 68 -1.04 -5.69 -28.28
CA TYR A 68 -0.37 -4.40 -28.12
C TYR A 68 0.78 -4.26 -29.10
N VAL A 69 0.83 -3.13 -29.82
CA VAL A 69 1.92 -2.83 -30.76
C VAL A 69 3.06 -2.15 -30.00
N HIS A 70 4.16 -2.88 -29.79
CA HIS A 70 5.36 -2.34 -29.14
C HIS A 70 6.26 -1.60 -30.13
N LYS A 71 6.45 -2.15 -31.34
CA LYS A 71 7.32 -1.57 -32.39
C LYS A 71 6.75 -1.83 -33.78
N GLY A 72 6.89 -0.85 -34.67
CA GLY A 72 6.50 -0.96 -36.09
C GLY A 72 5.05 -0.56 -36.38
N TYR A 73 4.62 -0.75 -37.63
CA TYR A 73 3.34 -0.25 -38.15
C TYR A 73 2.57 -1.36 -38.88
N PRO A 74 1.95 -2.30 -38.15
CA PRO A 74 1.18 -3.38 -38.76
C PRO A 74 -0.18 -2.89 -39.24
N HIS A 75 -0.88 -3.75 -39.98
CA HIS A 75 -2.31 -3.61 -40.21
C HIS A 75 -3.07 -4.68 -39.40
N ALA A 76 -4.13 -4.29 -38.71
CA ALA A 76 -5.12 -5.24 -38.24
C ALA A 76 -6.12 -5.50 -39.35
N TRP A 77 -6.27 -6.76 -39.73
CA TRP A 77 -7.43 -7.20 -40.49
C TRP A 77 -8.53 -7.55 -39.49
N ILE A 78 -9.70 -6.94 -39.61
CA ILE A 78 -10.86 -7.20 -38.75
C ILE A 78 -12.11 -7.28 -39.63
N ASN A 79 -12.76 -8.45 -39.65
CA ASN A 79 -13.97 -8.72 -40.43
C ASN A 79 -13.92 -8.16 -41.86
N GLY A 80 -12.84 -8.38 -42.60
CA GLY A 80 -12.75 -7.97 -44.01
C GLY A 80 -12.35 -6.52 -44.28
N PHE A 81 -11.90 -5.77 -43.26
CA PHE A 81 -11.34 -4.42 -43.41
C PHE A 81 -9.95 -4.33 -42.79
N LEU A 82 -9.13 -3.42 -43.30
CA LEU A 82 -7.81 -3.12 -42.74
C LEU A 82 -7.84 -1.84 -41.90
N TYR A 83 -7.13 -1.87 -40.78
CA TYR A 83 -6.86 -0.71 -39.95
C TYR A 83 -5.36 -0.61 -39.73
N SER A 84 -4.77 0.53 -40.09
CA SER A 84 -3.35 0.76 -39.81
C SER A 84 -3.14 0.91 -38.30
N LEU A 85 -2.08 0.31 -37.78
CA LEU A 85 -1.71 0.41 -36.38
C LEU A 85 -0.36 1.12 -36.23
N GLN A 86 -0.10 1.61 -35.03
CA GLN A 86 1.16 2.26 -34.65
C GLN A 86 1.58 1.86 -33.23
N PRO A 87 2.83 2.16 -32.80
CA PRO A 87 3.25 1.90 -31.43
C PRO A 87 2.32 2.52 -30.38
N GLY A 88 2.03 1.76 -29.33
CA GLY A 88 1.07 2.14 -28.29
C GLY A 88 -0.37 1.78 -28.60
N ASP A 89 -0.67 1.27 -29.80
CA ASP A 89 -2.00 0.75 -30.10
C ASP A 89 -2.29 -0.54 -29.36
N ALA A 90 -3.51 -0.66 -28.84
CA ALA A 90 -4.02 -1.84 -28.19
C ALA A 90 -5.38 -2.24 -28.79
N LEU A 91 -5.55 -3.55 -28.98
CA LEU A 91 -6.76 -4.19 -29.51
C LEU A 91 -7.23 -5.26 -28.54
N GLY A 92 -8.54 -5.36 -28.32
CA GLY A 92 -9.16 -6.43 -27.56
C GLY A 92 -10.19 -7.17 -28.39
N PHE A 93 -10.17 -8.49 -28.34
CA PHE A 93 -11.07 -9.37 -29.05
C PHE A 93 -11.83 -10.22 -28.03
N PRO A 94 -13.07 -9.84 -27.69
CA PRO A 94 -13.86 -10.57 -26.71
C PRO A 94 -14.30 -11.94 -27.26
N ALA A 95 -14.25 -12.94 -26.38
CA ALA A 95 -14.68 -14.30 -26.68
C ALA A 95 -16.15 -14.35 -27.14
N GLY A 96 -16.45 -15.29 -28.04
CA GLY A 96 -17.82 -15.63 -28.40
C GLY A 96 -18.52 -14.58 -29.26
N THR A 97 -17.80 -13.56 -29.73
CA THR A 97 -18.37 -12.49 -30.57
C THR A 97 -18.39 -12.84 -32.04
N GLY A 98 -17.52 -13.74 -32.50
CA GLY A 98 -17.32 -14.03 -33.93
C GLY A 98 -16.49 -12.98 -34.67
N ILE A 99 -15.98 -11.94 -33.98
CA ILE A 99 -15.12 -10.91 -34.58
C ILE A 99 -13.81 -11.55 -35.02
N ALA A 100 -13.69 -11.76 -36.34
CA ALA A 100 -12.55 -12.43 -36.91
C ALA A 100 -11.42 -11.46 -37.20
N HIS A 101 -10.20 -11.84 -36.85
CA HIS A 101 -9.06 -10.95 -36.91
C HIS A 101 -7.74 -11.66 -37.21
N CYS A 102 -6.77 -10.91 -37.73
CA CYS A 102 -5.34 -11.24 -37.71
C CYS A 102 -4.51 -9.96 -37.91
N LEU A 103 -3.19 -10.04 -37.64
CA LEU A 103 -2.28 -8.92 -37.81
C LEU A 103 -1.36 -9.21 -39.00
N ILE A 104 -1.21 -8.22 -39.87
CA ILE A 104 -0.47 -8.31 -41.13
C ILE A 104 0.67 -7.29 -41.12
N ASN A 105 1.90 -7.77 -41.36
CA ASN A 105 3.04 -6.93 -41.62
C ASN A 105 3.20 -6.73 -43.13
N ASN A 106 2.63 -5.65 -43.65
CA ASN A 106 2.81 -5.23 -45.04
C ASN A 106 4.10 -4.41 -45.27
N SER A 107 4.91 -4.21 -44.23
CA SER A 107 6.12 -3.39 -44.27
C SER A 107 7.38 -4.21 -44.55
N HIS A 108 8.50 -3.53 -44.75
CA HIS A 108 9.83 -4.13 -44.90
C HIS A 108 10.58 -4.31 -43.56
N GLU A 109 10.01 -3.82 -42.46
CA GLU A 109 10.63 -3.85 -41.14
C GLU A 109 9.97 -4.91 -40.26
N GLU A 110 10.72 -5.41 -39.28
CA GLU A 110 10.15 -6.27 -38.25
C GLU A 110 9.23 -5.48 -37.32
N ILE A 111 8.13 -6.11 -36.91
CA ILE A 111 7.13 -5.55 -36.01
C ILE A 111 7.16 -6.34 -34.71
N GLU A 112 7.11 -5.66 -33.56
CA GLU A 112 7.03 -6.32 -32.26
C GLU A 112 5.64 -6.12 -31.64
N LEU A 113 4.98 -7.24 -31.35
CA LEU A 113 3.65 -7.33 -30.77
C LEU A 113 3.72 -8.05 -29.42
N ILE A 114 2.95 -7.56 -28.46
CA ILE A 114 2.60 -8.36 -27.29
C ILE A 114 1.20 -8.91 -27.52
N VAL A 115 1.09 -10.23 -27.54
CA VAL A 115 -0.17 -10.95 -27.72
C VAL A 115 -0.50 -11.67 -26.43
N LEU A 116 -1.62 -11.31 -25.82
CA LEU A 116 -2.07 -11.85 -24.54
C LEU A 116 -3.42 -12.53 -24.71
N GLY A 117 -3.65 -13.56 -23.93
CA GLY A 117 -4.89 -14.32 -23.99
C GLY A 117 -5.13 -15.13 -22.72
N GLU A 118 -6.21 -15.89 -22.71
CA GLU A 118 -6.39 -17.00 -21.77
C GLU A 118 -5.64 -18.23 -22.30
N LEU A 119 -5.13 -19.09 -21.42
CA LEU A 119 -4.60 -20.38 -21.88
C LEU A 119 -5.73 -21.25 -22.45
N SER A 120 -5.38 -22.05 -23.45
CA SER A 120 -6.37 -22.78 -24.25
C SER A 120 -7.30 -23.65 -23.39
N LYS A 121 -8.60 -23.38 -23.49
CA LYS A 121 -9.69 -24.10 -22.83
C LYS A 121 -10.13 -25.26 -23.70
N LYS A 122 -10.52 -26.37 -23.08
CA LYS A 122 -10.92 -27.59 -23.80
C LYS A 122 -12.17 -27.37 -24.66
N GLU A 123 -13.07 -26.53 -24.18
CA GLU A 123 -14.33 -26.13 -24.79
C GLU A 123 -14.19 -25.04 -25.85
N ASN A 124 -13.02 -24.39 -25.95
CA ASN A 124 -12.81 -23.34 -26.93
C ASN A 124 -12.78 -23.91 -28.35
N LYS A 125 -13.28 -23.10 -29.27
CA LYS A 125 -13.46 -23.37 -30.69
C LYS A 125 -13.18 -22.10 -31.47
N CYS A 126 -12.61 -22.23 -32.65
CA CYS A 126 -12.24 -21.14 -33.54
C CYS A 126 -13.13 -21.15 -34.79
N SER A 127 -13.57 -19.98 -35.25
CA SER A 127 -14.14 -19.80 -36.59
C SER A 127 -13.08 -19.27 -37.55
N PHE A 128 -13.10 -19.70 -38.82
CA PHE A 128 -12.21 -19.23 -39.89
C PHE A 128 -13.06 -18.77 -41.09
N PRO A 129 -13.73 -17.60 -41.00
CA PRO A 129 -14.86 -17.25 -41.87
C PRO A 129 -14.51 -17.08 -43.34
N ILE A 130 -13.27 -16.69 -43.66
CA ILE A 130 -12.80 -16.52 -45.04
C ILE A 130 -11.92 -17.68 -45.53
N ASN A 131 -11.77 -18.72 -44.71
CA ASN A 131 -10.95 -19.91 -45.00
C ASN A 131 -11.73 -21.21 -44.71
N PRO A 132 -12.90 -21.45 -45.32
CA PRO A 132 -13.73 -22.63 -45.07
C PRO A 132 -13.03 -23.95 -45.40
N GLU A 133 -12.03 -23.93 -46.28
CA GLU A 133 -11.18 -25.07 -46.62
C GLU A 133 -10.41 -25.63 -45.41
N LEU A 134 -10.18 -24.80 -44.38
CA LEU A 134 -9.49 -25.21 -43.16
C LEU A 134 -10.32 -26.13 -42.26
N LYS A 135 -11.63 -26.29 -42.53
CA LYS A 135 -12.54 -27.10 -41.71
C LYS A 135 -12.08 -28.54 -41.51
N SER A 136 -11.57 -29.19 -42.56
CA SER A 136 -11.08 -30.57 -42.46
C SER A 136 -9.86 -30.68 -41.53
N LYS A 137 -9.01 -29.64 -41.50
CA LYS A 137 -7.80 -29.60 -40.67
C LYS A 137 -8.12 -29.29 -39.20
N TYR A 138 -9.09 -28.42 -38.95
CA TYR A 138 -9.43 -27.93 -37.59
C TYR A 138 -10.78 -28.46 -37.09
N GLU A 139 -11.25 -29.60 -37.59
CA GLU A 139 -12.56 -30.17 -37.29
C GLU A 139 -12.87 -30.23 -35.78
N LYS A 140 -11.85 -30.58 -34.96
CA LYS A 140 -11.99 -30.73 -33.51
C LYS A 140 -12.29 -29.43 -32.76
N ILE A 141 -11.87 -28.29 -33.31
CA ILE A 141 -12.04 -26.96 -32.72
C ILE A 141 -12.89 -26.06 -33.61
N TRP A 142 -13.59 -26.61 -34.62
CA TRP A 142 -14.32 -25.79 -35.58
C TRP A 142 -15.59 -25.19 -34.96
N TRP A 143 -15.70 -23.86 -35.00
CA TRP A 143 -16.90 -23.14 -34.61
C TRP A 143 -17.72 -22.77 -35.85
N GLY A 144 -18.75 -23.58 -36.14
CA GLY A 144 -19.57 -23.42 -37.36
C GLY A 144 -20.78 -22.49 -37.20
N ASP A 145 -21.20 -22.22 -35.97
CA ASP A 145 -22.39 -21.46 -35.60
C ASP A 145 -22.05 -20.18 -34.82
N PHE A 146 -20.96 -19.51 -35.22
CA PHE A 146 -20.53 -18.25 -34.62
C PHE A 146 -21.50 -17.10 -34.95
N PRO A 147 -21.62 -16.07 -34.09
CA PRO A 147 -22.51 -14.94 -34.34
C PRO A 147 -22.21 -14.25 -35.66
N VAL A 148 -23.26 -13.98 -36.42
CA VAL A 148 -23.17 -13.33 -37.74
C VAL A 148 -22.43 -12.00 -37.63
N GLN A 149 -21.36 -11.85 -38.42
CA GLN A 149 -20.60 -10.61 -38.57
C GLN A 149 -20.78 -10.00 -39.95
N ASN A 150 -20.58 -8.68 -40.05
CA ASN A 150 -20.53 -7.98 -41.33
C ASN A 150 -19.10 -7.99 -41.89
N PHE A 151 -18.86 -8.77 -42.94
CA PHE A 151 -17.55 -8.84 -43.59
C PHE A 151 -17.39 -7.81 -44.71
N GLY A 152 -16.27 -7.11 -44.68
CA GLY A 152 -15.75 -6.36 -45.81
C GLY A 152 -15.09 -7.25 -46.86
N PRO A 153 -14.71 -6.67 -48.01
CA PRO A 153 -14.20 -7.42 -49.16
C PRO A 153 -12.72 -7.85 -49.04
N HIS A 154 -11.97 -7.39 -48.05
CA HIS A 154 -10.55 -7.75 -47.92
C HIS A 154 -10.38 -9.20 -47.44
N ASN A 155 -9.52 -9.98 -48.09
CA ASN A 155 -9.30 -11.42 -47.87
C ASN A 155 -8.05 -11.73 -46.98
N ALA A 156 -7.55 -10.75 -46.24
CA ALA A 156 -6.33 -10.85 -45.43
C ALA A 156 -5.07 -11.30 -46.21
N GLU A 157 -4.99 -10.89 -47.48
CA GLU A 157 -3.83 -11.06 -48.33
C GLU A 157 -2.71 -10.09 -47.93
N ILE A 158 -1.48 -10.60 -47.88
CA ILE A 158 -0.27 -9.82 -47.55
C ILE A 158 0.08 -8.94 -48.75
N GLY A 159 0.49 -7.70 -48.49
CA GLY A 159 0.85 -6.70 -49.51
C GLY A 159 -0.34 -5.95 -50.09
N ASN A 160 -1.56 -6.47 -49.92
CA ASN A 160 -2.79 -5.77 -50.28
C ASN A 160 -3.15 -4.77 -49.17
N ILE A 161 -3.28 -3.49 -49.52
CA ILE A 161 -3.67 -2.40 -48.62
C ILE A 161 -5.03 -1.78 -48.99
N SER A 162 -5.78 -2.43 -49.88
CA SER A 162 -7.13 -1.98 -50.24
C SER A 162 -8.11 -2.12 -49.06
N HIS A 163 -9.23 -1.40 -49.14
CA HIS A 163 -10.30 -1.46 -48.12
C HIS A 163 -9.84 -1.13 -46.70
N GLN A 164 -8.83 -0.27 -46.60
CA GLN A 164 -8.43 0.35 -45.35
C GLN A 164 -9.50 1.35 -44.89
N LYS A 165 -9.83 1.27 -43.60
CA LYS A 165 -10.73 2.20 -42.92
C LYS A 165 -9.95 3.16 -42.04
N ASP A 166 -10.60 4.26 -41.65
CA ASP A 166 -10.04 5.15 -40.65
C ASP A 166 -9.94 4.42 -39.30
N ARG A 167 -8.86 4.67 -38.57
CA ARG A 167 -8.59 4.01 -37.28
C ARG A 167 -9.65 4.35 -36.24
N SER A 168 -10.24 5.55 -36.31
CA SER A 168 -11.32 5.98 -35.42
C SER A 168 -12.61 5.21 -35.62
N GLU A 169 -12.77 4.51 -36.75
CA GLU A 169 -13.92 3.64 -37.01
C GLU A 169 -13.80 2.26 -36.33
N CYS A 170 -12.63 1.89 -35.78
CA CYS A 170 -12.44 0.61 -35.11
C CYS A 170 -12.80 0.71 -33.62
N PRO A 171 -13.96 0.18 -33.17
CA PRO A 171 -14.44 0.36 -31.79
C PRO A 171 -13.61 -0.38 -30.74
N PHE A 172 -12.69 -1.26 -31.16
CA PHE A 172 -11.83 -2.06 -30.29
C PHE A 172 -10.37 -1.59 -30.31
N LEU A 173 -10.07 -0.50 -31.02
CA LEU A 173 -8.72 0.08 -31.13
C LEU A 173 -8.60 1.31 -30.24
N LEU A 174 -7.54 1.35 -29.45
CA LEU A 174 -7.14 2.55 -28.72
C LEU A 174 -5.63 2.75 -28.80
N ASN A 175 -5.17 3.97 -28.54
CA ASN A 175 -3.75 4.25 -28.33
C ASN A 175 -3.50 4.69 -26.88
N VAL A 176 -2.67 3.94 -26.16
CA VAL A 176 -2.42 4.14 -24.72
C VAL A 176 -1.79 5.49 -24.38
N TYR A 177 -1.12 6.13 -25.35
CA TYR A 177 -0.48 7.43 -25.18
C TYR A 177 -1.42 8.61 -25.43
N GLN A 178 -2.58 8.34 -26.05
CA GLN A 178 -3.62 9.35 -26.30
C GLN A 178 -4.69 9.36 -25.20
N ILE A 179 -4.67 8.37 -24.29
CA ILE A 179 -5.65 8.27 -23.20
C ILE A 179 -5.12 8.94 -21.94
N LYS A 180 -5.94 9.82 -21.37
CA LYS A 180 -5.67 10.43 -20.07
C LYS A 180 -5.71 9.37 -18.96
N ARG A 181 -4.60 9.22 -18.23
CA ARG A 181 -4.50 8.35 -17.05
C ARG A 181 -5.19 8.97 -15.84
N LYS A 182 -5.73 8.11 -14.97
CA LYS A 182 -6.20 8.54 -13.65
C LYS A 182 -4.99 8.83 -12.76
N ALA A 183 -5.20 9.66 -11.73
CA ALA A 183 -4.18 9.86 -10.71
C ALA A 183 -3.82 8.52 -10.06
N SER A 184 -2.54 8.38 -9.71
CA SER A 184 -2.02 7.25 -8.93
C SER A 184 -2.88 6.99 -7.68
N TYR A 185 -3.05 5.72 -7.34
CA TYR A 185 -3.85 5.28 -6.20
C TYR A 185 -3.02 5.22 -4.91
N THR A 186 -3.72 5.15 -3.77
CA THR A 186 -3.18 4.90 -2.43
C THR A 186 -4.04 3.86 -1.72
N TYR A 187 -3.47 3.10 -0.78
CA TYR A 187 -4.24 2.22 0.09
C TYR A 187 -4.97 3.03 1.19
N PRO A 188 -6.10 2.54 1.71
CA PRO A 188 -6.78 3.18 2.83
C PRO A 188 -5.87 3.36 4.05
N GLY A 189 -5.69 4.61 4.50
CA GLY A 189 -4.81 4.97 5.63
C GLY A 189 -3.33 5.11 5.25
N ASP A 190 -2.96 4.96 3.98
CA ASP A 190 -1.61 5.22 3.47
C ASP A 190 -1.56 6.55 2.70
N LYS A 191 -0.40 7.21 2.72
CA LYS A 191 -0.12 8.41 1.92
C LYS A 191 0.77 8.12 0.71
N GLU A 192 1.28 6.89 0.57
CA GLU A 192 2.07 6.49 -0.58
C GLU A 192 1.22 6.45 -1.86
N LYS A 193 1.77 7.08 -2.91
CA LYS A 193 1.24 6.99 -4.28
C LYS A 193 2.02 5.92 -5.04
N PHE A 194 1.32 4.97 -5.63
CA PHE A 194 1.88 3.83 -6.36
C PHE A 194 1.98 4.11 -7.89
N THR A 195 2.05 3.05 -8.70
CA THR A 195 2.04 3.08 -10.17
C THR A 195 0.83 3.83 -10.79
N GLU A 196 1.02 4.37 -12.00
CA GLU A 196 -0.04 4.99 -12.81
C GLU A 196 -0.55 4.00 -13.88
N GLY A 197 -1.52 3.18 -13.47
CA GLY A 197 -2.13 2.18 -14.33
C GLY A 197 -3.25 2.72 -15.22
N LEU A 198 -3.26 2.26 -16.47
CA LEU A 198 -4.38 2.37 -17.39
C LEU A 198 -4.97 0.96 -17.62
N ARG A 199 -6.13 0.68 -17.00
CA ARG A 199 -6.83 -0.61 -17.17
C ARG A 199 -7.44 -0.68 -18.56
N LEU A 200 -6.77 -1.39 -19.47
CA LEU A 200 -7.16 -1.51 -20.87
C LEU A 200 -8.42 -2.33 -21.02
N SER A 201 -8.58 -3.43 -20.28
CA SER A 201 -9.72 -4.34 -20.42
C SER A 201 -11.08 -3.66 -20.43
N ASN A 202 -11.26 -2.65 -19.57
CA ASN A 202 -12.50 -1.90 -19.46
C ASN A 202 -12.80 -1.01 -20.68
N LEU A 203 -11.78 -0.67 -21.46
CA LEU A 203 -11.84 0.23 -22.61
C LEU A 203 -12.01 -0.52 -23.94
N ILE A 204 -11.59 -1.79 -24.00
CA ILE A 204 -11.65 -2.66 -25.19
C ILE A 204 -12.54 -3.89 -24.97
N SER A 205 -13.49 -3.80 -24.04
CA SER A 205 -14.57 -4.77 -23.81
C SER A 205 -14.14 -6.20 -23.44
N LEU A 206 -12.95 -6.37 -22.83
CA LEU A 206 -12.52 -7.64 -22.26
C LEU A 206 -13.20 -7.85 -20.90
N LYS A 207 -13.58 -9.10 -20.60
CA LYS A 207 -14.39 -9.52 -19.45
C LYS A 207 -13.68 -10.48 -18.52
N THR A 208 -12.68 -11.22 -19.01
CA THR A 208 -11.92 -12.20 -18.23
C THR A 208 -10.48 -11.74 -18.01
N LEU A 209 -9.82 -11.20 -19.04
CA LEU A 209 -8.42 -10.79 -18.96
C LEU A 209 -8.25 -9.40 -18.36
N GLY A 210 -7.56 -9.30 -17.22
CA GLY A 210 -7.18 -8.03 -16.59
C GLY A 210 -5.88 -7.51 -17.19
N ILE A 211 -5.95 -6.47 -18.02
CA ILE A 211 -4.78 -5.94 -18.74
C ILE A 211 -4.60 -4.47 -18.36
N TRP A 212 -3.38 -4.15 -17.98
CA TRP A 212 -2.97 -2.82 -17.57
C TRP A 212 -1.77 -2.40 -18.40
N HIS A 213 -1.83 -1.22 -19.01
CA HIS A 213 -0.60 -0.52 -19.36
C HIS A 213 -0.20 0.35 -18.18
N GLU A 214 0.98 0.12 -17.63
CA GLU A 214 1.44 0.80 -16.43
C GLU A 214 2.61 1.73 -16.69
N LYS A 215 2.63 2.84 -15.96
CA LYS A 215 3.75 3.77 -15.89
C LYS A 215 4.23 3.85 -14.45
N LEU A 216 5.46 3.42 -14.21
CA LEU A 216 6.06 3.41 -12.89
C LEU A 216 7.13 4.50 -12.81
N MET A 217 6.80 5.59 -12.12
CA MET A 217 7.67 6.76 -11.97
C MET A 217 8.88 6.49 -11.05
N PRO A 218 9.96 7.29 -11.15
CA PRO A 218 11.09 7.23 -10.22
C PRO A 218 10.67 7.26 -8.75
N GLY A 219 11.31 6.43 -7.93
CA GLY A 219 11.03 6.35 -6.48
C GLY A 219 9.68 5.71 -6.14
N LYS A 220 9.01 5.05 -7.09
CA LYS A 220 7.71 4.39 -6.89
C LYS A 220 7.78 2.87 -6.95
N ARG A 221 6.70 2.23 -6.53
CA ARG A 221 6.44 0.80 -6.72
C ARG A 221 4.99 0.55 -7.13
N THR A 222 4.69 -0.65 -7.63
CA THR A 222 3.36 -1.00 -8.14
C THR A 222 2.32 -1.16 -7.05
N SER A 223 2.75 -1.66 -5.89
CA SER A 223 1.89 -1.97 -4.74
C SER A 223 2.74 -2.20 -3.48
N TRP A 224 2.10 -2.33 -2.30
CA TRP A 224 2.73 -3.10 -1.23
C TRP A 224 2.98 -4.54 -1.69
N PRO A 225 4.06 -5.22 -1.25
CA PRO A 225 4.27 -6.58 -1.68
C PRO A 225 3.14 -7.48 -1.23
N HIS A 226 2.64 -8.29 -2.15
CA HIS A 226 1.47 -9.11 -1.91
C HIS A 226 1.46 -10.37 -2.75
N ALA A 227 0.71 -11.37 -2.29
CA ALA A 227 0.44 -12.60 -3.00
C ALA A 227 -1.07 -12.85 -3.05
N HIS A 228 -1.53 -13.36 -4.18
CA HIS A 228 -2.93 -13.74 -4.40
C HIS A 228 -3.15 -15.24 -4.16
N LEU A 229 -4.33 -15.60 -3.67
CA LEU A 229 -4.75 -16.99 -3.43
C LEU A 229 -5.15 -17.68 -4.72
N LYS A 230 -5.90 -16.97 -5.58
CA LYS A 230 -6.51 -17.49 -6.80
C LYS A 230 -6.06 -16.74 -8.04
N GLU A 231 -5.83 -15.43 -7.99
CA GLU A 231 -5.39 -14.67 -9.16
C GLU A 231 -3.93 -14.97 -9.51
N GLU A 232 -3.66 -15.25 -10.79
CA GLU A 232 -2.31 -15.29 -11.34
C GLU A 232 -2.00 -13.95 -12.01
N GLU A 233 -0.86 -13.36 -11.67
CA GLU A 233 -0.43 -12.08 -12.23
C GLU A 233 0.85 -12.23 -13.04
N ALA A 234 1.07 -11.33 -13.99
CA ALA A 234 2.29 -11.27 -14.78
C ALA A 234 2.63 -9.84 -15.18
N ALA A 235 3.90 -9.60 -15.48
CA ALA A 235 4.36 -8.33 -16.05
C ALA A 235 5.30 -8.56 -17.22
N ILE A 236 5.13 -7.79 -18.29
CA ILE A 236 6.05 -7.74 -19.43
C ILE A 236 6.63 -6.34 -19.57
N ILE A 237 7.95 -6.22 -19.45
CA ILE A 237 8.65 -4.93 -19.41
C ILE A 237 8.83 -4.38 -20.82
N LEU A 238 8.28 -3.20 -21.08
CA LEU A 238 8.38 -2.50 -22.36
C LEU A 238 9.57 -1.54 -22.39
N LYS A 239 9.81 -0.82 -21.30
CA LYS A 239 10.79 0.26 -21.21
C LYS A 239 11.33 0.41 -19.78
N GLY A 240 12.60 0.77 -19.67
CA GLY A 240 13.27 1.01 -18.39
C GLY A 240 13.70 -0.28 -17.69
N TYR A 241 14.24 -0.14 -16.48
CA TYR A 241 14.93 -1.23 -15.75
C TYR A 241 14.40 -1.39 -14.33
N PRO A 242 13.18 -1.95 -14.15
CA PRO A 242 12.61 -2.13 -12.81
C PRO A 242 13.34 -3.23 -12.05
N LYS A 243 13.11 -3.27 -10.75
CA LYS A 243 13.42 -4.44 -9.92
C LYS A 243 12.14 -5.09 -9.45
N ALA A 244 11.99 -6.39 -9.66
CA ALA A 244 10.95 -7.15 -9.00
C ALA A 244 11.42 -7.53 -7.59
N TRP A 245 10.65 -7.16 -6.59
CA TRP A 245 10.80 -7.69 -5.24
C TRP A 245 10.01 -8.99 -5.15
N ILE A 246 10.64 -10.08 -4.70
CA ILE A 246 10.03 -11.40 -4.55
C ILE A 246 10.38 -11.93 -3.17
N ASN A 247 9.42 -11.94 -2.25
CA ASN A 247 9.58 -12.42 -0.87
C ASN A 247 10.89 -11.96 -0.20
N GLY A 248 11.25 -10.69 -0.34
CA GLY A 248 12.42 -10.09 0.33
C GLY A 248 13.72 -10.10 -0.48
N TYR A 249 13.67 -10.53 -1.74
CA TYR A 249 14.81 -10.56 -2.67
C TYR A 249 14.51 -9.73 -3.91
N LEU A 250 15.55 -9.13 -4.50
CA LEU A 250 15.42 -8.30 -5.70
C LEU A 250 15.90 -9.04 -6.94
N ILE A 251 15.13 -8.95 -8.01
CA ILE A 251 15.50 -9.40 -9.35
C ILE A 251 15.49 -8.17 -10.26
N SER A 252 16.61 -7.89 -10.93
CA SER A 252 16.66 -6.84 -11.95
C SER A 252 15.91 -7.30 -13.21
N LEU A 253 15.09 -6.41 -13.77
CA LEU A 253 14.38 -6.59 -15.03
C LEU A 253 14.86 -5.56 -16.06
N GLN A 254 14.67 -5.87 -17.33
CA GLN A 254 15.00 -5.04 -18.49
C GLN A 254 13.91 -5.19 -19.57
N PRO A 255 13.89 -4.33 -20.60
CA PRO A 255 12.93 -4.46 -21.70
C PRO A 255 12.98 -5.85 -22.37
N GLY A 256 11.81 -6.38 -22.68
CA GLY A 256 11.65 -7.73 -23.22
C GLY A 256 11.65 -8.84 -22.16
N ASP A 257 11.79 -8.51 -20.87
CA ASP A 257 11.58 -9.49 -19.80
C ASP A 257 10.08 -9.70 -19.52
N GLY A 258 9.71 -10.97 -19.33
CA GLY A 258 8.44 -11.39 -18.72
C GLY A 258 8.68 -12.02 -17.34
N ILE A 259 7.76 -11.78 -16.42
CA ILE A 259 7.73 -12.37 -15.07
C ILE A 259 6.31 -12.79 -14.71
N VAL A 260 6.14 -13.95 -14.06
CA VAL A 260 4.84 -14.52 -13.66
C VAL A 260 4.82 -14.79 -12.16
N PHE A 261 3.70 -14.44 -11.52
CA PHE A 261 3.42 -14.60 -10.10
C PHE A 261 2.26 -15.57 -9.91
N LYS A 262 2.60 -16.82 -9.58
CA LYS A 262 1.62 -17.90 -9.48
C LYS A 262 0.71 -17.75 -8.26
N ALA A 263 -0.60 -17.88 -8.51
CA ALA A 263 -1.64 -17.94 -7.49
C ALA A 263 -1.37 -19.02 -6.43
N GLY A 264 -1.74 -18.74 -5.17
CA GLY A 264 -1.81 -19.74 -4.10
C GLY A 264 -0.45 -20.18 -3.54
N THR A 265 0.66 -19.67 -4.09
CA THR A 265 2.03 -20.06 -3.72
C THR A 265 2.62 -19.28 -2.55
N GLY A 266 2.01 -18.15 -2.18
CA GLY A 266 2.58 -17.19 -1.23
C GLY A 266 3.83 -16.47 -1.76
N ILE A 267 4.08 -16.50 -3.08
CA ILE A 267 5.11 -15.68 -3.73
C ILE A 267 4.62 -14.24 -3.75
N ALA A 268 5.00 -13.47 -2.73
CA ALA A 268 4.62 -12.08 -2.67
C ALA A 268 5.56 -11.21 -3.50
N HIS A 269 5.00 -10.22 -4.16
CA HIS A 269 5.73 -9.45 -5.15
C HIS A 269 5.29 -7.99 -5.26
N THR A 270 6.17 -7.17 -5.83
CA THR A 270 5.90 -5.79 -6.30
C THR A 270 7.03 -5.40 -7.26
N LEU A 271 6.77 -4.52 -8.23
CA LEU A 271 7.83 -3.92 -9.05
C LEU A 271 8.23 -2.57 -8.46
N ILE A 272 9.52 -2.32 -8.43
CA ILE A 272 10.15 -1.14 -7.82
C ILE A 272 10.92 -0.38 -8.91
N ASN A 273 10.77 0.94 -8.93
CA ASN A 273 11.59 1.84 -9.72
C ASN A 273 12.52 2.65 -8.81
N ASP A 274 13.77 2.22 -8.72
CA ASP A 274 14.86 2.95 -8.05
C ASP A 274 15.77 3.68 -9.03
N SER A 275 15.36 3.78 -10.30
CA SER A 275 16.03 4.56 -11.34
C SER A 275 15.49 6.00 -11.42
N GLN A 276 16.09 6.81 -12.29
CA GLN A 276 15.64 8.18 -12.60
C GLN A 276 14.66 8.25 -13.78
N GLU A 277 14.45 7.13 -14.48
CA GLU A 277 13.67 7.08 -15.70
C GLU A 277 12.27 6.51 -15.44
N GLU A 278 11.30 6.92 -16.25
CA GLU A 278 9.98 6.29 -16.27
C GLU A 278 10.08 4.87 -16.82
N ILE A 279 9.43 3.93 -16.14
CA ILE A 279 9.33 2.53 -16.55
C ILE A 279 7.93 2.29 -17.12
N GLU A 280 7.85 1.56 -18.23
CA GLU A 280 6.59 1.15 -18.86
C GLU A 280 6.54 -0.37 -18.95
N PHE A 281 5.41 -0.96 -18.58
CA PHE A 281 5.18 -2.39 -18.67
C PHE A 281 3.70 -2.71 -18.87
N ILE A 282 3.42 -3.91 -19.38
CA ILE A 282 2.06 -4.47 -19.41
C ILE A 282 1.89 -5.38 -18.19
N GLY A 283 0.96 -5.04 -17.31
CA GLY A 283 0.48 -5.89 -16.22
C GLY A 283 -0.69 -6.75 -16.70
N VAL A 284 -0.68 -8.04 -16.34
CA VAL A 284 -1.70 -9.01 -16.76
C VAL A 284 -2.19 -9.78 -15.54
N GLY A 285 -3.50 -9.98 -15.44
CA GLY A 285 -4.18 -10.71 -14.37
C GLY A 285 -5.59 -11.11 -14.82
N GLU A 286 -6.51 -11.27 -13.87
CA GLU A 286 -7.90 -11.73 -14.13
C GLU A 286 -8.90 -10.65 -13.66
N ILE A 287 -9.94 -10.32 -14.44
CA ILE A 287 -10.88 -9.24 -14.06
C ILE A 287 -11.74 -9.60 -12.83
N ASN A 288 -11.96 -10.90 -12.58
CA ASN A 288 -12.85 -11.41 -11.52
C ASN A 288 -12.40 -12.79 -11.02
N ALA A 289 -11.19 -12.92 -10.48
CA ALA A 289 -10.81 -14.13 -9.74
C ALA A 289 -11.78 -14.31 -8.54
N THR A 290 -12.82 -15.11 -8.72
CA THR A 290 -13.96 -15.18 -7.79
C THR A 290 -13.50 -15.78 -6.46
N ASP A 291 -13.84 -15.12 -5.34
CA ASP A 291 -13.32 -15.39 -3.99
C ASP A 291 -11.79 -15.37 -3.86
N ASP A 292 -11.12 -14.56 -4.68
CA ASP A 292 -9.71 -14.31 -4.48
C ASP A 292 -9.44 -13.59 -3.15
N LYS A 293 -8.27 -13.86 -2.59
CA LYS A 293 -7.82 -13.36 -1.30
C LYS A 293 -6.34 -13.00 -1.38
N VAL A 294 -5.94 -12.03 -0.57
CA VAL A 294 -4.62 -11.43 -0.66
C VAL A 294 -3.88 -11.53 0.67
N PHE A 295 -2.55 -11.64 0.56
CA PHE A 295 -1.61 -11.69 1.68
C PHE A 295 -0.48 -10.68 1.49
N TYR A 296 -0.18 -9.86 2.50
CA TYR A 296 0.92 -8.89 2.49
C TYR A 296 1.99 -9.29 3.52
N PRO A 297 3.11 -9.95 3.16
CA PRO A 297 4.05 -10.50 4.14
C PRO A 297 4.83 -9.48 4.97
N ILE A 298 4.82 -8.21 4.55
CA ILE A 298 5.58 -7.13 5.20
C ILE A 298 4.73 -5.92 5.57
N ASN A 299 3.41 -6.10 5.60
CA ASN A 299 2.47 -5.05 5.98
C ASN A 299 1.30 -5.66 6.77
N ASP A 300 1.51 -5.84 8.08
CA ASP A 300 0.51 -6.41 8.98
C ASP A 300 -0.73 -5.52 9.08
N SER A 301 -0.52 -4.21 9.06
CA SER A 301 -1.60 -3.21 9.07
C SER A 301 -2.56 -3.40 7.89
N ARG A 302 -2.05 -3.75 6.70
CA ARG A 302 -2.89 -4.07 5.54
C ARG A 302 -3.58 -5.44 5.67
N ASN A 303 -2.90 -6.44 6.23
CA ASN A 303 -3.51 -7.75 6.49
C ASN A 303 -4.71 -7.65 7.44
N GLU A 304 -4.61 -6.83 8.51
CA GLU A 304 -5.69 -6.53 9.44
C GLU A 304 -6.92 -5.96 8.69
N GLN A 305 -6.72 -4.95 7.83
CA GLN A 305 -7.79 -4.38 7.00
C GLN A 305 -8.42 -5.40 6.03
N CYS A 306 -7.58 -6.25 5.41
CA CYS A 306 -8.06 -7.33 4.55
C CYS A 306 -8.86 -8.37 5.33
N GLN A 307 -8.49 -8.64 6.58
CA GLN A 307 -9.22 -9.58 7.45
C GLN A 307 -10.61 -9.05 7.80
N GLU A 308 -10.72 -7.77 8.15
CA GLU A 308 -12.00 -7.10 8.39
C GLU A 308 -12.91 -7.11 7.16
N SER A 309 -12.32 -7.05 5.97
CA SER A 309 -13.05 -7.06 4.69
C SER A 309 -13.30 -8.46 4.11
N GLY A 310 -12.87 -9.53 4.81
CA GLY A 310 -13.00 -10.92 4.33
C GLY A 310 -12.04 -11.31 3.18
N LEU A 311 -11.12 -10.42 2.81
CA LEU A 311 -10.16 -10.59 1.70
C LEU A 311 -8.83 -11.22 2.14
N PHE A 312 -8.60 -11.41 3.43
CA PHE A 312 -7.33 -11.93 3.93
C PHE A 312 -7.20 -13.45 3.72
N TRP A 313 -6.03 -13.84 3.21
CA TRP A 313 -5.56 -15.23 3.21
C TRP A 313 -4.16 -15.27 3.81
N LYS A 314 -3.87 -16.33 4.58
CA LYS A 314 -2.52 -16.64 5.04
C LYS A 314 -2.04 -17.90 4.32
N PRO A 315 -0.95 -17.85 3.54
CA PRO A 315 -0.41 -19.03 2.87
C PRO A 315 -0.04 -20.14 3.86
N ASN A 316 -0.43 -21.38 3.54
CA ASN A 316 -0.07 -22.56 4.33
C ASN A 316 1.42 -22.91 4.19
N SER A 317 2.01 -22.55 3.06
CA SER A 317 3.43 -22.65 2.77
C SER A 317 3.87 -21.41 2.01
N ILE A 318 5.09 -20.96 2.27
CA ILE A 318 5.77 -19.92 1.49
C ILE A 318 6.97 -20.61 0.85
N ALA A 319 7.13 -20.41 -0.46
CA ALA A 319 8.14 -21.10 -1.26
C ALA A 319 9.57 -21.04 -0.67
N PHE A 320 9.92 -19.92 -0.03
CA PHE A 320 11.17 -19.72 0.70
C PHE A 320 11.02 -18.64 1.78
N PRO A 321 11.95 -18.58 2.76
CA PRO A 321 11.88 -17.60 3.85
C PRO A 321 11.88 -16.15 3.33
N LEU A 322 11.17 -15.27 4.04
CA LEU A 322 11.16 -13.85 3.74
C LEU A 322 12.57 -13.25 3.92
N GLY A 323 13.10 -12.64 2.87
CA GLY A 323 14.37 -11.90 2.88
C GLY A 323 14.27 -10.56 3.64
N LYS A 324 15.42 -9.90 3.83
CA LYS A 324 15.53 -8.66 4.63
C LYS A 324 15.17 -7.37 3.88
N GLN A 325 15.01 -7.40 2.56
CA GLN A 325 14.76 -6.19 1.77
C GLN A 325 13.30 -5.71 1.96
N SER A 326 13.09 -4.42 2.26
CA SER A 326 11.82 -3.81 2.71
C SER A 326 10.79 -3.47 1.62
N ALA A 327 11.12 -3.72 0.35
CA ALA A 327 10.42 -3.31 -0.86
C ALA A 327 10.19 -1.80 -1.01
N ILE A 328 11.02 -0.99 -0.35
CA ILE A 328 10.90 0.48 -0.36
C ILE A 328 11.97 1.05 -1.32
N PRO A 329 11.58 1.73 -2.41
CA PRO A 329 12.51 2.44 -3.28
C PRO A 329 13.13 3.65 -2.56
N ASN A 330 14.22 4.16 -3.13
CA ASN A 330 14.72 5.49 -2.80
C ASN A 330 14.05 6.52 -3.71
N ASP A 331 13.43 7.56 -3.15
CA ASP A 331 13.02 8.74 -3.92
C ASP A 331 14.22 9.71 -4.05
N PRO A 332 14.74 9.93 -5.26
CA PRO A 332 15.93 10.76 -5.49
C PRO A 332 15.68 12.25 -5.29
N ASN A 333 14.43 12.70 -5.29
CA ASN A 333 14.07 14.12 -5.20
C ASN A 333 13.80 14.58 -3.76
N LEU A 334 14.05 13.72 -2.79
CA LEU A 334 13.76 13.98 -1.38
C LEU A 334 14.89 14.76 -0.72
N VAL A 335 14.54 15.85 -0.03
CA VAL A 335 15.46 16.59 0.84
C VAL A 335 15.04 16.37 2.29
N ILE A 336 16.00 15.97 3.13
CA ILE A 336 15.77 15.78 4.57
C ILE A 336 16.66 16.75 5.33
N GLU A 337 16.03 17.66 6.05
CA GLU A 337 16.69 18.67 6.86
C GLU A 337 16.65 18.26 8.33
N SER A 338 17.79 18.31 9.02
CA SER A 338 17.84 18.14 10.47
C SER A 338 17.87 19.50 11.16
N VAL A 339 17.05 19.66 12.20
CA VAL A 339 16.97 20.87 13.02
C VAL A 339 17.22 20.51 14.48
N ASP A 340 17.91 21.39 15.22
CA ASP A 340 18.31 21.12 16.61
C ASP A 340 17.44 21.87 17.65
N GLU A 341 16.48 22.69 17.21
CA GLU A 341 15.61 23.49 18.09
C GLU A 341 14.11 23.29 17.81
N ALA A 342 13.33 23.01 18.86
CA ALA A 342 11.87 22.88 18.82
C ALA A 342 11.17 24.04 18.11
N LYS A 343 11.58 25.28 18.41
CA LYS A 343 10.96 26.50 17.88
C LYS A 343 11.09 26.58 16.36
N THR A 344 12.29 26.32 15.86
CA THR A 344 12.61 26.34 14.43
C THR A 344 11.89 25.20 13.71
N PHE A 345 11.88 24.00 14.29
CA PHE A 345 11.15 22.86 13.73
C PHE A 345 9.64 23.13 13.62
N LEU A 346 8.99 23.62 14.68
CA LEU A 346 7.55 23.92 14.67
C LEU A 346 7.20 25.02 13.67
N TYR A 347 8.08 26.00 13.47
CA TYR A 347 7.91 27.05 12.47
C TYR A 347 7.97 26.47 11.04
N LEU A 348 9.04 25.74 10.71
CA LEU A 348 9.27 25.21 9.37
C LEU A 348 8.25 24.12 8.97
N ALA A 349 7.89 23.23 9.90
CA ALA A 349 6.96 22.13 9.65
C ALA A 349 5.48 22.51 9.88
N SER A 350 5.18 23.76 10.24
CA SER A 350 3.86 24.20 10.73
C SER A 350 2.71 23.84 9.79
N SER A 351 2.87 24.14 8.49
CA SER A 351 1.82 23.91 7.48
C SER A 351 1.45 22.44 7.35
N TYR A 352 2.39 21.53 7.57
CA TYR A 352 2.15 20.09 7.56
C TYR A 352 1.57 19.60 8.89
N LEU A 353 2.23 19.93 10.01
CA LEU A 353 1.89 19.42 11.33
C LEU A 353 0.46 19.79 11.75
N TYR A 354 0.07 21.05 11.58
CA TYR A 354 -1.21 21.55 12.05
C TYR A 354 -2.39 21.31 11.09
N THR A 355 -2.13 20.83 9.86
CA THR A 355 -3.20 20.39 8.94
C THR A 355 -3.92 19.15 9.50
N GLU A 356 -3.17 18.20 10.06
CA GLU A 356 -3.69 17.02 10.75
C GLU A 356 -3.31 17.04 12.24
N GLU A 357 -3.55 18.19 12.90
CA GLU A 357 -3.10 18.45 14.27
C GLU A 357 -3.51 17.36 15.27
N ALA A 358 -4.71 16.79 15.14
CA ALA A 358 -5.19 15.74 16.03
C ALA A 358 -4.38 14.44 15.89
N THR A 359 -4.11 14.01 14.65
CA THR A 359 -3.27 12.84 14.34
C THR A 359 -1.83 13.05 14.81
N ASN A 360 -1.30 14.26 14.59
CA ASN A 360 0.06 14.64 14.96
C ASN A 360 0.22 15.09 16.42
N SER A 361 -0.85 15.04 17.22
CA SER A 361 -0.92 15.69 18.54
C SER A 361 0.11 15.22 19.54
N LEU A 362 0.49 13.93 19.52
CA LEU A 362 1.56 13.39 20.37
C LEU A 362 2.90 14.06 20.05
N LEU A 363 3.26 14.11 18.77
CA LEU A 363 4.51 14.70 18.29
C LEU A 363 4.52 16.20 18.57
N ILE A 364 3.49 16.93 18.13
CA ILE A 364 3.37 18.38 18.33
C ILE A 364 3.43 18.74 19.81
N GLY A 365 2.62 18.08 20.65
CA GLY A 365 2.52 18.39 22.06
C GLY A 365 3.82 18.12 22.83
N LEU A 366 4.60 17.10 22.46
CA LEU A 366 5.92 16.86 23.05
C LEU A 366 6.95 17.90 22.60
N THR A 367 6.89 18.35 21.34
CA THR A 367 7.76 19.43 20.86
C THR A 367 7.40 20.78 21.48
N GLU A 368 6.12 21.13 21.61
CA GLU A 368 5.68 22.39 22.24
C GLU A 368 6.11 22.47 23.73
N ILE A 369 6.15 21.33 24.44
CA ILE A 369 6.67 21.29 25.81
C ILE A 369 8.14 21.75 25.89
N LYS A 370 8.96 21.46 24.86
CA LYS A 370 10.37 21.86 24.82
C LYS A 370 10.58 23.36 24.65
N LEU A 371 9.60 24.10 24.13
CA LEU A 371 9.66 25.58 24.04
C LEU A 371 9.81 26.25 25.42
N ASN A 372 9.37 25.58 26.49
CA ASN A 372 9.38 26.11 27.85
C ASN A 372 10.47 25.47 28.73
N GLN A 373 11.41 24.71 28.15
CA GLN A 373 12.51 24.09 28.87
C GLN A 373 13.82 24.80 28.59
N ALA A 374 14.70 24.88 29.60
CA ALA A 374 16.00 25.54 29.48
C ALA A 374 16.97 24.83 28.50
N LYS A 375 16.74 23.54 28.23
CA LYS A 375 17.54 22.74 27.30
C LYS A 375 16.63 21.88 26.43
N ASP A 376 16.79 22.01 25.12
CA ASP A 376 16.22 21.07 24.16
C ASP A 376 17.17 19.87 24.03
N THR A 377 16.64 18.68 24.30
CA THR A 377 17.37 17.40 24.22
C THR A 377 16.89 16.56 23.04
N TYR A 378 15.90 17.05 22.29
CA TYR A 378 15.31 16.33 21.17
C TYR A 378 16.05 16.66 19.88
N GLN A 379 15.82 15.84 18.87
CA GLN A 379 16.35 16.04 17.52
C GLN A 379 15.19 15.97 16.54
N TYR A 380 15.24 16.81 15.51
CA TYR A 380 14.11 17.01 14.62
C TYR A 380 14.53 16.80 13.16
N TRP A 381 13.64 16.22 12.36
CA TRP A 381 13.81 16.11 10.91
C TRP A 381 12.56 16.58 10.19
N ILE A 382 12.77 17.31 9.11
CA ILE A 382 11.72 17.77 8.20
C ILE A 382 12.02 17.19 6.83
N ILE A 383 10.99 16.63 6.20
CA ILE A 383 11.09 15.94 4.93
C ILE A 383 10.41 16.82 3.88
N TYR A 384 11.17 17.22 2.87
CA TYR A 384 10.70 18.04 1.77
C TYR A 384 10.70 17.25 0.46
N LEU A 385 9.64 17.40 -0.31
CA LEU A 385 9.57 17.01 -1.70
C LEU A 385 9.23 18.27 -2.50
N ASN A 386 10.11 18.67 -3.43
CA ASN A 386 9.93 19.90 -4.23
C ASN A 386 9.61 21.13 -3.37
N SER A 387 10.36 21.32 -2.28
CA SER A 387 10.20 22.41 -1.29
C SER A 387 8.90 22.38 -0.46
N VAL A 388 8.06 21.35 -0.60
CA VAL A 388 6.86 21.15 0.22
C VAL A 388 7.15 20.17 1.33
N VAL A 389 6.77 20.49 2.58
CA VAL A 389 6.87 19.56 3.70
C VAL A 389 5.90 18.40 3.52
N VAL A 390 6.43 17.18 3.44
CA VAL A 390 5.65 15.93 3.23
C VAL A 390 5.75 14.98 4.43
N GLY A 391 6.47 15.37 5.48
CA GLY A 391 6.65 14.55 6.66
C GLY A 391 7.58 15.19 7.69
N ALA A 392 7.50 14.71 8.92
CA ALA A 392 8.35 15.15 10.01
C ALA A 392 8.63 14.01 11.00
N ALA A 393 9.78 14.07 11.65
CA ALA A 393 10.19 13.13 12.68
C ALA A 393 10.81 13.85 13.88
N VAL A 394 10.58 13.32 15.08
CA VAL A 394 11.11 13.86 16.34
C VAL A 394 11.72 12.72 17.15
N MET A 395 13.02 12.76 17.37
CA MET A 395 13.68 11.87 18.33
C MET A 395 13.59 12.50 19.72
N THR A 396 12.88 11.82 20.60
CA THR A 396 12.89 12.11 22.03
C THR A 396 13.98 11.30 22.72
N GLU A 397 14.14 11.46 24.03
CA GLU A 397 15.07 10.65 24.83
C GLU A 397 14.73 9.15 24.85
N LYS A 398 13.49 8.76 24.50
CA LYS A 398 13.01 7.37 24.54
C LYS A 398 12.65 6.80 23.18
N SER A 399 12.13 7.62 22.29
CA SER A 399 11.45 7.15 21.07
C SER A 399 11.58 8.15 19.92
N LEU A 400 11.66 7.62 18.71
CA LEU A 400 11.44 8.35 17.46
C LEU A 400 9.94 8.40 17.16
N LEU A 401 9.41 9.61 17.12
CA LEU A 401 8.03 9.90 16.74
C LEU A 401 7.99 10.28 15.26
N LEU A 402 7.07 9.68 14.51
CA LEU A 402 6.89 9.91 13.09
C LEU A 402 5.48 10.47 12.84
N THR A 403 5.36 11.47 11.97
CA THR A 403 4.08 11.78 11.33
C THR A 403 3.72 10.70 10.32
N SER A 404 2.57 10.81 9.65
CA SER A 404 2.32 10.01 8.45
C SER A 404 3.34 10.40 7.38
N ILE A 405 4.11 9.44 6.88
CA ILE A 405 5.16 9.62 5.87
C ILE A 405 5.02 8.47 4.86
N PRO A 406 4.92 8.75 3.55
CA PRO A 406 4.97 7.72 2.51
C PRO A 406 6.18 6.80 2.65
N ALA A 407 6.00 5.49 2.49
CA ALA A 407 7.08 4.54 2.77
C ALA A 407 8.32 4.77 1.91
N THR A 408 8.13 5.24 0.66
CA THR A 408 9.18 5.63 -0.30
C THR A 408 10.17 6.67 0.24
N TYR A 409 9.83 7.40 1.30
CA TYR A 409 10.70 8.44 1.89
C TYR A 409 11.50 7.94 3.09
N LEU A 410 11.12 6.77 3.63
CA LEU A 410 11.64 6.28 4.89
C LEU A 410 13.07 5.78 4.77
N LYS A 411 13.51 5.28 3.60
CA LYS A 411 14.91 4.84 3.43
C LYS A 411 15.92 5.97 3.57
N SER A 412 15.62 7.12 2.98
CA SER A 412 16.43 8.34 3.14
C SER A 412 16.37 8.86 4.58
N LEU A 413 15.18 8.88 5.20
CA LEU A 413 15.01 9.33 6.59
C LEU A 413 15.80 8.45 7.55
N THR A 414 15.64 7.14 7.45
CA THR A 414 16.32 6.18 8.32
C THR A 414 17.84 6.32 8.20
N THR A 415 18.36 6.49 6.98
CA THR A 415 19.80 6.76 6.77
C THR A 415 20.24 8.01 7.55
N LYS A 416 19.50 9.12 7.45
CA LYS A 416 19.82 10.37 8.17
C LYS A 416 19.70 10.24 9.68
N VAL A 417 18.70 9.49 10.17
CA VAL A 417 18.54 9.21 11.60
C VAL A 417 19.71 8.37 12.11
N ILE A 418 20.13 7.33 11.39
CA ILE A 418 21.29 6.49 11.74
C ILE A 418 22.56 7.34 11.79
N GLU A 419 22.82 8.16 10.75
CA GLU A 419 23.97 9.07 10.70
C GLU A 419 24.02 9.97 11.93
N LYS A 420 22.91 10.63 12.27
CA LYS A 420 22.84 11.51 13.43
C LYS A 420 23.03 10.74 14.73
N ILE A 421 22.36 9.61 14.94
CA ILE A 421 22.49 8.81 16.16
C ILE A 421 23.93 8.35 16.41
N LYS A 422 24.64 7.91 15.35
CA LYS A 422 26.04 7.50 15.45
C LYS A 422 26.99 8.63 15.90
N LEU A 423 26.63 9.89 15.67
CA LEU A 423 27.41 11.04 16.13
C LEU A 423 27.24 11.33 17.63
N PHE A 424 26.09 10.96 18.24
CA PHE A 424 25.78 11.28 19.63
C PHE A 424 25.92 10.10 20.61
N ASN A 425 25.78 8.86 20.14
CA ASN A 425 25.90 7.69 20.98
C ASN A 425 27.31 7.09 20.90
N ASN A 426 28.06 7.19 22.00
CA ASN A 426 29.32 6.47 22.24
C ASN A 426 29.10 4.97 22.61
N SER A 427 27.88 4.45 22.54
CA SER A 427 27.56 3.06 22.89
C SER A 427 27.19 2.22 21.68
N ASP A 428 27.77 1.01 21.59
CA ASP A 428 27.52 0.04 20.52
C ASP A 428 26.08 -0.52 20.45
N LYS A 429 25.23 -0.19 21.44
CA LYS A 429 23.87 -0.72 21.56
C LYS A 429 22.84 0.41 21.51
N LEU A 430 22.11 0.50 20.39
CA LEU A 430 21.02 1.45 20.27
C LEU A 430 19.73 0.85 20.83
N LYS A 431 19.11 1.54 21.78
CA LYS A 431 17.72 1.27 22.17
C LYS A 431 16.84 2.35 21.52
N LEU A 432 16.04 1.94 20.54
CA LEU A 432 15.18 2.85 19.79
C LEU A 432 13.75 2.30 19.75
N ASP A 433 12.83 3.05 20.33
CA ASP A 433 11.41 2.82 20.11
C ASP A 433 10.93 3.72 18.97
N VAL A 434 10.00 3.23 18.14
CA VAL A 434 9.42 3.96 17.02
C VAL A 434 7.91 4.05 17.23
N VAL A 435 7.36 5.25 17.17
CA VAL A 435 5.93 5.50 17.36
C VAL A 435 5.41 6.41 16.25
N GLY A 436 4.27 6.07 15.66
CA GLY A 436 3.64 6.89 14.64
C GLY A 436 2.52 6.14 13.93
N PRO A 437 1.91 6.74 12.89
CA PRO A 437 0.89 6.09 12.09
C PRO A 437 1.31 4.70 11.63
N SER A 438 0.38 3.75 11.67
CA SER A 438 0.68 2.30 11.65
C SER A 438 1.56 1.89 10.46
N PHE A 439 1.20 2.32 9.24
CA PHE A 439 1.97 2.05 8.02
C PHE A 439 3.38 2.65 8.08
N THR A 440 3.51 3.89 8.52
CA THR A 440 4.80 4.60 8.59
C THR A 440 5.74 4.00 9.64
N ALA A 441 5.23 3.72 10.85
CA ALA A 441 6.05 3.16 11.92
C ALA A 441 6.54 1.75 11.58
N GLU A 442 5.67 0.90 11.03
CA GLU A 442 6.03 -0.47 10.62
C GLU A 442 7.08 -0.45 9.49
N ALA A 443 6.85 0.37 8.46
CA ALA A 443 7.77 0.53 7.35
C ALA A 443 9.13 1.08 7.80
N PHE A 444 9.15 2.08 8.68
CA PHE A 444 10.40 2.63 9.22
C PHE A 444 11.18 1.58 10.00
N SER A 445 10.53 0.84 10.92
CA SER A 445 11.18 -0.23 11.69
C SER A 445 11.76 -1.33 10.80
N ARG A 446 11.08 -1.64 9.69
CA ARG A 446 11.56 -2.60 8.70
C ARG A 446 12.79 -2.10 7.95
N VAL A 447 12.77 -0.87 7.45
CA VAL A 447 13.92 -0.21 6.82
C VAL A 447 15.09 -0.12 7.79
N TRP A 448 14.83 0.17 9.06
CA TRP A 448 15.86 0.19 10.09
C TRP A 448 16.61 -1.14 10.18
N CYS A 449 15.87 -2.25 10.23
CA CYS A 449 16.44 -3.60 10.29
C CYS A 449 17.06 -4.07 8.95
N GLU A 450 16.60 -3.54 7.81
CA GLU A 450 17.30 -3.72 6.53
C GLU A 450 18.70 -3.08 6.57
N LEU A 451 18.80 -1.84 7.07
CA LEU A 451 20.06 -1.08 7.12
C LEU A 451 20.95 -1.46 8.32
N ASN A 452 20.40 -2.07 9.37
CA ASN A 452 21.11 -2.54 10.56
C ASN A 452 20.74 -4.00 10.85
N PRO A 453 21.38 -4.97 10.17
CA PRO A 453 20.96 -6.38 10.17
C PRO A 453 21.03 -7.10 11.52
N ASP A 454 21.71 -6.52 12.51
CA ASP A 454 21.86 -7.03 13.89
C ASP A 454 20.65 -6.71 14.78
N TYR A 455 19.70 -5.93 14.27
CA TYR A 455 18.51 -5.50 14.98
C TYR A 455 17.26 -6.21 14.46
N GLN A 456 16.29 -6.37 15.35
CA GLN A 456 14.93 -6.79 15.08
C GLN A 456 13.95 -5.80 15.72
N PHE A 457 12.72 -5.79 15.24
CA PHE A 457 11.66 -4.97 15.81
C PHE A 457 10.48 -5.85 16.25
N ASN A 458 9.79 -5.43 17.32
CA ASN A 458 8.59 -6.10 17.80
C ASN A 458 7.53 -5.05 18.12
N LEU A 459 6.26 -5.36 17.82
CA LEU A 459 5.15 -4.52 18.22
C LEU A 459 5.03 -4.55 19.76
N LEU A 460 5.10 -3.38 20.39
CA LEU A 460 4.79 -3.22 21.80
C LEU A 460 3.30 -2.98 22.03
N MET A 461 2.70 -2.09 21.22
CA MET A 461 1.30 -1.71 21.37
C MET A 461 0.75 -1.14 20.06
N GLY A 462 -0.44 -1.60 19.67
CA GLY A 462 -1.28 -0.93 18.68
C GLY A 462 -2.19 0.09 19.36
N GLN A 463 -2.38 1.25 18.75
CA GLN A 463 -3.11 2.37 19.32
C GLN A 463 -4.17 2.87 18.35
N LYS A 464 -5.35 3.19 18.87
CA LYS A 464 -6.35 3.99 18.18
C LYS A 464 -6.23 5.45 18.59
N ILE A 465 -6.30 6.35 17.63
CA ILE A 465 -6.32 7.80 17.83
C ILE A 465 -7.75 8.29 17.62
N TYR A 466 -8.32 8.86 18.65
CA TYR A 466 -9.67 9.42 18.58
C TYR A 466 -9.68 10.92 18.74
N LYS A 467 -10.58 11.58 18.01
CA LYS A 467 -10.84 13.03 18.10
C LYS A 467 -12.28 13.28 18.53
N LEU A 468 -12.48 14.23 19.42
CA LEU A 468 -13.80 14.71 19.81
C LEU A 468 -13.87 16.23 19.61
N THR A 469 -14.84 16.67 18.83
CA THR A 469 -15.19 18.09 18.63
C THR A 469 -16.52 18.46 19.30
N THR A 470 -17.34 17.46 19.64
CA THR A 470 -18.64 17.66 20.31
C THR A 470 -18.91 16.49 21.23
N VAL A 471 -19.30 16.78 22.48
CA VAL A 471 -19.59 15.75 23.48
C VAL A 471 -21.01 15.21 23.30
N LYS A 472 -21.14 13.88 23.27
CA LYS A 472 -22.43 13.18 23.38
C LYS A 472 -22.64 12.77 24.84
N LYS A 473 -23.87 12.96 25.33
CA LYS A 473 -24.23 12.56 26.70
C LYS A 473 -24.05 11.05 26.88
N PRO A 474 -23.41 10.58 27.97
CA PRO A 474 -23.31 9.15 28.26
C PRO A 474 -24.70 8.48 28.33
N SER A 475 -24.78 7.23 27.82
CA SER A 475 -26.04 6.47 27.76
C SER A 475 -26.47 5.89 29.12
N LEU A 476 -25.51 5.48 29.95
CA LEU A 476 -25.77 5.06 31.32
C LEU A 476 -26.05 6.30 32.16
N LYS A 477 -27.08 6.28 33.01
CA LYS A 477 -27.28 7.30 34.05
C LYS A 477 -26.54 6.87 35.31
N LEU A 478 -25.92 7.83 36.02
CA LEU A 478 -25.39 7.56 37.35
C LEU A 478 -26.54 7.44 38.34
N GLU A 479 -26.54 6.38 39.15
CA GLU A 479 -27.60 6.10 40.14
C GLU A 479 -27.51 6.97 41.40
N LYS A 480 -26.35 7.59 41.66
CA LYS A 480 -26.10 8.45 42.83
C LYS A 480 -25.62 9.83 42.40
N ASN A 481 -25.64 10.77 43.34
CA ASN A 481 -25.07 12.10 43.19
C ASN A 481 -23.54 12.03 43.27
N PHE A 482 -22.87 12.08 42.12
CA PHE A 482 -21.42 12.23 42.02
C PHE A 482 -21.07 13.66 41.62
N THR A 483 -19.93 14.15 42.09
CA THR A 483 -19.49 15.51 41.80
C THR A 483 -18.23 15.49 40.94
N PHE A 484 -18.22 16.29 39.87
CA PHE A 484 -17.04 16.54 39.05
C PHE A 484 -16.18 17.63 39.70
N LYS A 485 -14.90 17.33 39.92
CA LYS A 485 -13.94 18.25 40.56
C LYS A 485 -12.58 18.21 39.87
N ILE A 486 -11.86 19.31 39.98
CA ILE A 486 -10.40 19.34 39.73
C ILE A 486 -9.72 18.83 41.00
N ALA A 487 -8.75 17.93 40.86
CA ALA A 487 -8.05 17.38 42.01
C ALA A 487 -7.16 18.44 42.68
N GLU A 488 -7.16 18.45 44.01
CA GLU A 488 -6.36 19.34 44.86
C GLU A 488 -5.27 18.57 45.59
N SER A 489 -4.37 19.27 46.30
CA SER A 489 -3.26 18.65 47.03
C SER A 489 -3.72 17.57 48.02
N LYS A 490 -4.90 17.71 48.63
CA LYS A 490 -5.50 16.67 49.51
C LYS A 490 -5.77 15.34 48.80
N ASN A 491 -5.90 15.35 47.47
CA ASN A 491 -6.16 14.15 46.65
C ASN A 491 -4.87 13.49 46.13
N GLN A 492 -3.69 14.05 46.40
CA GLN A 492 -2.43 13.61 45.78
C GLN A 492 -2.16 12.11 45.96
N GLN A 493 -2.38 11.58 47.16
CA GLN A 493 -2.13 10.16 47.46
C GLN A 493 -3.02 9.25 46.60
N ILE A 494 -4.34 9.40 46.66
CA ILE A 494 -5.28 8.53 45.94
C ILE A 494 -5.17 8.68 44.42
N VAL A 495 -4.89 9.89 43.92
CA VAL A 495 -4.66 10.12 42.49
C VAL A 495 -3.36 9.46 42.02
N SER A 496 -2.31 9.48 42.85
CA SER A 496 -1.05 8.76 42.55
C SER A 496 -1.28 7.24 42.48
N GLU A 497 -2.06 6.69 43.40
CA GLU A 497 -2.46 5.27 43.37
C GLU A 497 -3.29 4.94 42.12
N PHE A 498 -4.23 5.80 41.74
CA PHE A 498 -5.03 5.59 40.53
C PHE A 498 -4.17 5.66 39.26
N LEU A 499 -3.24 6.62 39.17
CA LEU A 499 -2.32 6.71 38.03
C LEU A 499 -1.36 5.52 37.97
N TYR A 500 -0.84 5.07 39.10
CA TYR A 500 0.00 3.87 39.18
C TYR A 500 -0.74 2.63 38.70
N ASN A 501 -1.97 2.42 39.15
CA ASN A 501 -2.78 1.29 38.70
C ASN A 501 -3.16 1.41 37.22
N PHE A 502 -3.41 2.62 36.71
CA PHE A 502 -3.59 2.85 35.28
C PHE A 502 -2.36 2.40 34.48
N CYS A 503 -1.17 2.86 34.85
CA CYS A 503 0.08 2.50 34.18
C CYS A 503 0.33 1.00 34.26
N LYS A 504 0.12 0.38 35.43
CA LYS A 504 0.28 -1.06 35.62
C LYS A 504 -0.68 -1.89 34.75
N GLU A 505 -1.92 -1.44 34.58
CA GLU A 505 -2.92 -2.15 33.78
C GLU A 505 -2.80 -1.88 32.27
N SER A 506 -2.40 -0.66 31.88
CA SER A 506 -2.47 -0.20 30.48
C SER A 506 -1.11 -0.02 29.80
N LEU A 507 -0.03 0.09 30.56
CA LEU A 507 1.35 0.31 30.09
C LEU A 507 2.34 -0.59 30.86
N PRO A 508 2.13 -1.91 30.93
CA PRO A 508 2.88 -2.81 31.81
C PRO A 508 4.38 -2.92 31.46
N THR A 509 4.77 -2.51 30.26
CA THR A 509 6.15 -2.53 29.78
C THR A 509 6.95 -1.29 30.17
N GLU A 510 6.29 -0.26 30.69
CA GLU A 510 6.96 0.94 31.19
C GLU A 510 7.36 0.75 32.66
N ASP A 511 8.62 1.07 32.98
CA ASP A 511 9.10 1.09 34.36
C ASP A 511 8.59 2.36 35.07
N ASN A 512 7.40 2.24 35.65
CA ASN A 512 6.68 3.32 36.30
C ASN A 512 6.77 3.17 37.83
N ARG A 513 7.87 3.67 38.41
CA ARG A 513 8.05 3.74 39.86
C ARG A 513 7.05 4.72 40.49
N ILE A 514 6.55 4.40 41.67
CA ILE A 514 5.54 5.21 42.33
C ILE A 514 6.05 6.62 42.66
N GLU A 515 7.34 6.77 42.97
CA GLU A 515 7.95 8.08 43.26
C GLU A 515 7.97 8.99 42.03
N ASP A 516 8.16 8.42 40.84
CA ASP A 516 8.13 9.18 39.58
C ASP A 516 6.69 9.58 39.23
N ILE A 517 5.72 8.70 39.49
CA ILE A 517 4.29 9.02 39.36
C ILE A 517 3.88 10.14 40.31
N GLN A 518 4.31 10.10 41.57
CA GLN A 518 4.00 11.15 42.54
C GLN A 518 4.49 12.51 42.06
N LYS A 519 5.72 12.61 41.54
CA LYS A 519 6.25 13.86 40.95
C LYS A 519 5.41 14.36 39.77
N VAL A 520 4.94 13.45 38.91
CA VAL A 520 4.05 13.80 37.80
C VAL A 520 2.71 14.31 38.33
N VAL A 521 2.10 13.63 39.30
CA VAL A 521 0.81 14.01 39.89
C VAL A 521 0.90 15.38 40.57
N THR A 522 1.95 15.65 41.36
CA THR A 522 2.15 16.96 42.00
C THR A 522 2.13 18.10 40.97
N LYS A 523 2.95 17.99 39.92
CA LYS A 523 3.02 19.01 38.85
C LYS A 523 1.68 19.20 38.13
N LYS A 524 0.90 18.11 37.96
CA LYS A 524 -0.40 18.17 37.29
C LYS A 524 -1.49 18.76 38.18
N ILE A 525 -1.45 18.53 39.50
CA ILE A 525 -2.36 19.17 40.46
C ILE A 525 -2.09 20.68 40.49
N GLU A 526 -0.82 21.11 40.55
CA GLU A 526 -0.43 22.52 40.50
C GLU A 526 -0.96 23.22 39.24
N LYS A 527 -0.95 22.51 38.10
CA LYS A 527 -1.47 22.99 36.82
C LYS A 527 -2.97 22.81 36.65
N LYS A 528 -3.70 22.26 37.63
CA LYS A 528 -5.14 21.96 37.56
C LYS A 528 -5.51 21.05 36.38
N GLU A 529 -4.64 20.08 36.08
CA GLU A 529 -4.77 19.19 34.92
C GLU A 529 -5.41 17.82 35.24
N ILE A 530 -5.70 17.53 36.51
CA ILE A 530 -6.30 16.27 36.94
C ILE A 530 -7.76 16.49 37.33
N PHE A 531 -8.63 15.64 36.81
CA PHE A 531 -10.07 15.67 37.06
C PHE A 531 -10.52 14.37 37.71
N ILE A 532 -11.44 14.48 38.65
CA ILE A 532 -11.97 13.38 39.44
C ILE A 532 -13.49 13.43 39.51
N LEU A 533 -14.09 12.25 39.60
CA LEU A 533 -15.46 12.12 40.13
C LEU A 533 -15.37 11.69 41.59
N THR A 534 -16.11 12.35 42.47
CA THR A 534 -16.22 11.98 43.88
C THR A 534 -17.62 11.49 44.22
N ASP A 535 -17.71 10.56 45.16
CA ASP A 535 -18.98 10.14 45.77
C ASP A 535 -19.53 11.17 46.78
N GLU A 536 -20.62 10.82 47.45
CA GLU A 536 -21.25 11.64 48.50
C GLU A 536 -20.33 12.01 49.67
N ASN A 537 -19.23 11.26 49.88
CA ASN A 537 -18.26 11.47 50.96
C ASN A 537 -16.99 12.20 50.49
N ASP A 538 -17.04 12.86 49.33
CA ASP A 538 -15.89 13.51 48.69
C ASP A 538 -14.73 12.55 48.35
N SER A 539 -15.00 11.24 48.26
CA SER A 539 -13.98 10.23 47.96
C SER A 539 -13.86 10.00 46.45
N PRO A 540 -12.67 10.13 45.84
CA PRO A 540 -12.49 9.87 44.41
C PRO A 540 -12.86 8.44 43.99
N VAL A 541 -13.73 8.32 42.97
CA VAL A 541 -14.18 7.04 42.40
C VAL A 541 -13.69 6.81 40.97
N SER A 542 -13.22 7.87 40.30
CA SER A 542 -12.61 7.79 38.97
C SER A 542 -11.71 8.99 38.75
N MET A 543 -10.67 8.85 37.93
CA MET A 543 -9.83 9.97 37.49
C MET A 543 -9.56 9.95 35.99
N ASN A 544 -9.21 11.11 35.46
CA ASN A 544 -8.44 11.28 34.24
C ASN A 544 -7.61 12.57 34.35
N TYR A 545 -6.71 12.79 33.40
CA TYR A 545 -5.98 14.05 33.32
C TYR A 545 -5.92 14.54 31.88
N VAL A 546 -5.64 15.83 31.73
CA VAL A 546 -5.26 16.42 30.44
C VAL A 546 -3.77 16.70 30.38
N GLY A 547 -3.23 16.77 29.17
CA GLY A 547 -1.84 17.15 28.96
C GLY A 547 -1.53 17.31 27.47
N ARG A 548 -0.26 17.62 27.16
CA ARG A 548 0.22 17.82 25.78
C ARG A 548 -0.74 18.72 24.99
N ALA A 549 -0.97 19.91 25.53
CA ALA A 549 -1.73 20.92 24.80
C ALA A 549 -1.03 21.20 23.47
N THR A 550 -1.81 21.33 22.42
CA THR A 550 -1.38 21.87 21.14
C THR A 550 -2.12 23.19 20.90
N LYS A 551 -1.78 23.90 19.81
CA LYS A 551 -2.44 25.14 19.41
C LYS A 551 -3.98 25.12 19.55
N ASN A 552 -4.65 24.11 19.01
CA ASN A 552 -6.11 23.99 19.04
C ASN A 552 -6.61 22.79 19.87
N GLY A 553 -5.76 21.81 20.14
CA GLY A 553 -6.12 20.55 20.78
C GLY A 553 -5.65 20.40 22.23
N ILE A 554 -6.17 19.38 22.90
CA ILE A 554 -5.70 18.90 24.21
C ILE A 554 -5.85 17.38 24.30
N SER A 555 -4.86 16.70 24.85
CA SER A 555 -4.96 15.24 25.03
C SER A 555 -5.58 14.88 26.38
N VAL A 556 -6.50 13.92 26.37
CA VAL A 556 -7.08 13.30 27.56
C VAL A 556 -6.43 11.92 27.77
N SER A 557 -6.00 11.63 29.00
CA SER A 557 -5.26 10.41 29.33
C SER A 557 -5.49 10.00 30.78
N GLY A 558 -4.90 8.86 31.20
CA GLY A 558 -4.93 8.39 32.59
C GLY A 558 -6.32 8.05 33.10
N VAL A 559 -7.23 7.61 32.21
CA VAL A 559 -8.60 7.28 32.57
C VAL A 559 -8.60 6.01 33.42
N TYR A 560 -8.93 6.14 34.70
CA TYR A 560 -8.96 5.01 35.62
C TYR A 560 -10.16 5.04 36.54
N THR A 561 -10.82 3.89 36.63
CA THR A 561 -11.90 3.60 37.57
C THR A 561 -11.53 2.31 38.32
N PRO A 562 -11.42 2.30 39.66
CA PRO A 562 -11.15 1.10 40.44
C PRO A 562 -12.16 -0.02 40.16
N LYS A 563 -11.73 -1.29 40.24
CA LYS A 563 -12.55 -2.46 39.88
C LYS A 563 -13.94 -2.48 40.50
N LYS A 564 -14.09 -2.10 41.79
CA LYS A 564 -15.38 -2.03 42.51
C LYS A 564 -16.38 -1.02 41.93
N TRP A 565 -15.91 -0.06 41.14
CA TRP A 565 -16.71 1.00 40.53
C TRP A 565 -16.90 0.82 39.02
N ARG A 566 -16.22 -0.14 38.38
CA ARG A 566 -16.35 -0.38 36.91
C ARG A 566 -17.78 -0.80 36.54
N LYS A 567 -18.13 -0.60 35.26
CA LYS A 567 -19.46 -0.91 34.67
C LYS A 567 -20.63 -0.07 35.19
N LYS A 568 -20.37 0.98 36.00
CA LYS A 568 -21.37 1.93 36.50
C LYS A 568 -21.38 3.28 35.76
N GLY A 569 -20.67 3.39 34.64
CA GLY A 569 -20.65 4.59 33.80
C GLY A 569 -19.68 5.70 34.21
N PHE A 570 -18.91 5.58 35.31
CA PHE A 570 -18.02 6.65 35.78
C PHE A 570 -17.00 7.15 34.77
N ALA A 571 -16.28 6.24 34.10
CA ALA A 571 -15.29 6.61 33.10
C ALA A 571 -15.94 7.42 31.95
N SER A 572 -17.09 6.97 31.44
CA SER A 572 -17.83 7.68 30.39
C SER A 572 -18.22 9.09 30.82
N HIS A 573 -18.76 9.25 32.03
CA HIS A 573 -19.17 10.55 32.56
C HIS A 573 -17.97 11.46 32.77
N LEU A 574 -16.94 10.99 33.46
CA LEU A 574 -15.76 11.79 33.75
C LEU A 574 -15.08 12.26 32.46
N VAL A 575 -14.86 11.38 31.50
CA VAL A 575 -14.23 11.77 30.23
C VAL A 575 -15.13 12.74 29.46
N SER A 576 -16.45 12.55 29.45
CA SER A 576 -17.38 13.48 28.79
C SER A 576 -17.34 14.88 29.42
N LEU A 577 -17.32 14.96 30.76
CA LEU A 577 -17.28 16.22 31.51
C LEU A 577 -15.93 16.91 31.36
N THR A 578 -14.82 16.17 31.46
CA THR A 578 -13.48 16.72 31.22
C THR A 578 -13.36 17.24 29.78
N SER A 579 -13.89 16.49 28.80
CA SER A 579 -13.85 16.92 27.40
C SER A 579 -14.69 18.18 27.18
N GLN A 580 -15.91 18.25 27.72
CA GLN A 580 -16.75 19.44 27.63
C GLN A 580 -16.08 20.65 28.29
N TYR A 581 -15.55 20.48 29.50
CA TYR A 581 -14.82 21.52 30.20
C TYR A 581 -13.68 22.08 29.34
N MET A 582 -12.89 21.22 28.67
CA MET A 582 -11.80 21.68 27.81
C MET A 582 -12.28 22.43 26.57
N LEU A 583 -13.39 22.02 25.96
CA LEU A 583 -14.01 22.75 24.85
C LEU A 583 -14.51 24.13 25.30
N ASP A 584 -15.12 24.20 26.50
CA ASP A 584 -15.59 25.45 27.09
C ASP A 584 -14.43 26.40 27.45
N GLN A 585 -13.23 25.85 27.75
CA GLN A 585 -11.99 26.62 27.91
C GLN A 585 -11.36 27.05 26.57
N GLY A 586 -12.02 26.82 25.43
CA GLY A 586 -11.61 27.32 24.12
C GLY A 586 -10.79 26.35 23.26
N LYS A 587 -10.60 25.09 23.69
CA LYS A 587 -10.03 24.07 22.82
C LYS A 587 -11.03 23.69 21.72
N LYS A 588 -10.53 23.47 20.50
CA LYS A 588 -11.39 23.09 19.36
C LYS A 588 -11.66 21.59 19.31
N PHE A 589 -10.81 20.78 19.94
CA PHE A 589 -11.00 19.34 20.04
C PHE A 589 -10.24 18.75 21.22
N CYS A 590 -10.73 17.61 21.70
CA CYS A 590 -9.98 16.70 22.57
C CYS A 590 -9.46 15.52 21.76
N VAL A 591 -8.28 15.01 22.09
CA VAL A 591 -7.69 13.82 21.49
C VAL A 591 -7.38 12.78 22.55
N LEU A 592 -7.56 11.50 22.25
CA LEU A 592 -7.10 10.42 23.11
C LEU A 592 -6.45 9.31 22.29
N TYR A 593 -5.53 8.62 22.94
CA TYR A 593 -4.89 7.42 22.46
C TYR A 593 -5.33 6.27 23.36
N THR A 594 -5.64 5.13 22.77
CA THR A 594 -6.02 3.94 23.54
C THR A 594 -5.53 2.70 22.86
N ASP A 595 -5.24 1.67 23.65
CA ASP A 595 -4.87 0.35 23.14
C ASP A 595 -5.98 -0.19 22.22
N ILE A 596 -5.56 -0.66 21.04
CA ILE A 596 -6.45 -1.25 20.04
C ILE A 596 -7.20 -2.48 20.59
N GLU A 597 -6.57 -3.23 21.51
CA GLU A 597 -7.14 -4.43 22.13
C GLU A 597 -8.15 -4.10 23.24
N ASN A 598 -8.17 -2.86 23.75
CA ASN A 598 -9.05 -2.46 24.84
C ASN A 598 -10.47 -2.13 24.34
N LYS A 599 -11.25 -3.17 24.04
CA LYS A 599 -12.65 -3.06 23.55
C LYS A 599 -13.55 -2.23 24.45
N THR A 600 -13.32 -2.24 25.78
CA THR A 600 -14.14 -1.48 26.73
C THR A 600 -13.92 0.02 26.58
N SER A 601 -12.67 0.47 26.62
CA SER A 601 -12.31 1.88 26.44
C SER A 601 -12.74 2.39 25.07
N ASN A 602 -12.46 1.61 24.01
CA ASN A 602 -12.86 1.92 22.65
C ASN A 602 -14.38 2.18 22.52
N LYS A 603 -15.21 1.32 23.12
CA LYS A 603 -16.66 1.50 23.14
C LYS A 603 -17.09 2.73 23.95
N ILE A 604 -16.46 2.97 25.10
CA ILE A 604 -16.77 4.13 25.97
C ILE A 604 -16.56 5.44 25.21
N TYR A 605 -15.41 5.59 24.55
CA TYR A 605 -15.05 6.83 23.88
C TYR A 605 -15.99 7.13 22.70
N GLN A 606 -16.25 6.14 21.84
CA GLN A 606 -17.16 6.30 20.71
C GLN A 606 -18.58 6.71 21.16
N ASN A 607 -19.07 6.12 22.25
CA ASN A 607 -20.40 6.44 22.79
C ASN A 607 -20.53 7.89 23.28
N ILE A 608 -19.43 8.53 23.70
CA ILE A 608 -19.43 9.91 24.19
C ILE A 608 -19.00 10.93 23.12
N GLY A 609 -18.86 10.50 21.86
CA GLY A 609 -18.62 11.38 20.70
C GLY A 609 -17.19 11.43 20.18
N TYR A 610 -16.30 10.55 20.63
CA TYR A 610 -14.97 10.41 20.04
C TYR A 610 -15.03 9.60 18.74
N GLU A 611 -14.54 10.17 17.65
CA GLU A 611 -14.45 9.54 16.33
C GLU A 611 -13.05 8.99 16.11
N LEU A 612 -12.94 7.75 15.60
CA LEU A 612 -11.66 7.15 15.23
C LEU A 612 -11.13 7.87 14.00
N ILE A 613 -9.98 8.53 14.12
CA ILE A 613 -9.38 9.31 13.03
C ILE A 613 -8.15 8.65 12.43
N ASP A 614 -7.42 7.83 13.20
CA ASP A 614 -6.22 7.13 12.73
C ASP A 614 -5.82 5.99 13.70
N THR A 615 -4.84 5.18 13.31
CA THR A 615 -4.17 4.19 14.15
C THR A 615 -2.66 4.39 14.17
N SER A 616 -2.06 4.24 15.35
CA SER A 616 -0.63 4.33 15.58
C SER A 616 -0.07 3.00 16.08
N LYS A 617 1.18 2.69 15.76
CA LYS A 617 1.88 1.52 16.31
C LYS A 617 3.15 1.97 17.03
N HIS A 618 3.42 1.35 18.17
CA HIS A 618 4.65 1.52 18.94
C HIS A 618 5.49 0.25 18.78
N PHE A 619 6.61 0.37 18.08
CA PHE A 619 7.58 -0.69 17.89
C PHE A 619 8.80 -0.49 18.78
N LYS A 620 9.35 -1.59 19.28
CA LYS A 620 10.65 -1.60 19.95
C LYS A 620 11.69 -2.22 19.04
N ILE A 621 12.75 -1.47 18.76
CA ILE A 621 13.93 -1.97 18.05
C ILE A 621 14.95 -2.42 19.10
N LYS A 622 15.36 -3.68 18.99
CA LYS A 622 16.36 -4.30 19.87
C LYS A 622 17.34 -5.15 19.08
N LEU A 623 18.50 -5.38 19.66
CA LEU A 623 19.45 -6.36 19.11
C LEU A 623 18.80 -7.74 19.06
N ILE A 624 19.21 -8.53 18.06
CA ILE A 624 18.91 -9.96 18.02
C ILE A 624 19.66 -10.59 19.19
N ASP A 625 18.92 -11.24 20.09
CA ASP A 625 19.53 -11.98 21.20
C ASP A 625 20.30 -13.16 20.57
N THR A 626 21.63 -13.10 20.57
CA THR A 626 22.53 -14.14 20.02
C THR A 626 22.63 -15.34 20.93
#